data_AF-A0AAU9X474-F1
#
_entry.id   AF-A0AAU9X474-F1
#
_cell.length_a   1.000
_cell.length_b   1.000
_cell.length_c   1.000
_cell.angle_alpha   90.00
_cell.angle_beta   90.00
_cell.angle_gamma   90.00
#
_symmetry.space_group_name_H-M   'P 1'
#
loop_
_entity.id
_entity.type
_entity.pdbx_description
1 polymer ?
#
loop_
_entity_poly.entity_id
_entity_poly.type
_entity_poly.pdbx_seq_one_letter_code
_entity_poly.pdbx_strand_id
1 'polypeptide(L)'
;MSSQVSPRNMASESLHSRQNKADTFVVSIPDDANGNQLFLKRLNEIYSPALKLLKLFGAYYGQTNLKHLECTPTSPRGKQIFSKIYCGLMISLLCLDCVMAVSGIFTSGAEFVFLMFTLIKLMIVICGITSLAFLPLTTTRRSRFEQYLRSLITNSKGINFNFVRKKSRKGFIVICLLYVPIVTFAVIGDQKLDLGLTCCKPWSEWFGFRVIAQLSTIIGSAVWLLSMYFFYLTCRILVECFDGLYKRMSSLPPLSADFPSLKMEHHKLCEVVELADKMLAPLLLGVVALYIPMLCISFYNSVIFREDLKLMALAADISWCFIAAGVLAIVLFFGSKVSEKIHSFQKILQTLPVSTAEEAKVLLFLLDLQGEPKGLSIGGLLVISKSTSLAIAGMIVSYFTVLLSLPR
;
A
#
# COMPACT_ATOMS: atom_id res chain seq x y z
N MET A 1 16.42 -50.34 35.76
CA MET A 1 17.76 -50.92 36.02
C MET A 1 18.51 -50.94 34.70
N SER A 2 19.70 -50.34 34.71
CA SER A 2 20.57 -50.01 33.57
C SER A 2 21.49 -51.19 33.23
N SER A 3 21.87 -51.34 31.95
CA SER A 3 23.21 -51.85 31.59
C SER A 3 23.58 -51.45 30.15
N GLN A 4 24.58 -50.58 30.05
CA GLN A 4 25.52 -50.46 28.93
C GLN A 4 26.34 -51.75 28.78
N VAL A 5 26.91 -52.03 27.59
CA VAL A 5 28.34 -52.40 27.41
C VAL A 5 28.83 -51.98 26.00
N SER A 6 30.01 -51.36 26.01
CA SER A 6 31.07 -51.02 25.01
C SER A 6 31.44 -52.18 24.01
N PRO A 7 32.45 -52.12 23.08
CA PRO A 7 33.67 -51.28 23.08
C PRO A 7 34.33 -50.83 21.74
N ARG A 8 35.38 -50.00 21.91
CA ARG A 8 36.77 -50.13 21.40
C ARG A 8 37.27 -49.06 20.41
N ASN A 9 38.28 -48.34 20.87
CA ASN A 9 39.09 -47.31 20.22
C ASN A 9 40.37 -47.90 19.57
N MET A 10 40.79 -47.26 18.46
CA MET A 10 42.15 -46.79 18.06
C MET A 10 43.37 -47.74 18.18
N ALA A 11 44.44 -47.69 17.35
CA ALA A 11 44.77 -46.97 16.12
C ALA A 11 46.15 -47.48 15.61
N SER A 12 46.46 -47.17 14.34
CA SER A 12 47.78 -46.87 13.76
C SER A 12 48.73 -48.01 13.38
N GLU A 13 48.94 -48.20 12.07
CA GLU A 13 50.26 -47.99 11.44
C GLU A 13 50.16 -47.95 9.90
N SER A 14 50.96 -47.07 9.33
CA SER A 14 50.99 -46.60 7.93
C SER A 14 52.08 -47.28 7.10
N LEU A 15 51.88 -47.51 5.78
CA LEU A 15 52.71 -46.96 4.68
C LEU A 15 52.32 -47.48 3.27
N HIS A 16 52.24 -46.53 2.33
CA HIS A 16 52.48 -46.58 0.86
C HIS A 16 51.91 -47.70 -0.05
N SER A 17 51.06 -47.34 -1.03
CA SER A 17 51.50 -46.90 -2.38
C SER A 17 50.35 -46.56 -3.36
N ARG A 18 50.55 -45.46 -4.10
CA ARG A 18 50.12 -45.01 -5.45
C ARG A 18 48.80 -45.46 -6.14
N GLN A 19 48.13 -44.42 -6.65
CA GLN A 19 47.43 -44.26 -7.95
C GLN A 19 46.02 -44.88 -8.18
N ASN A 20 44.95 -44.05 -8.14
CA ASN A 20 44.37 -43.37 -9.31
C ASN A 20 42.94 -42.84 -9.04
N LYS A 21 42.79 -41.50 -9.12
CA LYS A 21 41.79 -40.76 -9.93
C LYS A 21 40.30 -41.18 -9.85
N ALA A 22 39.50 -40.41 -9.10
CA ALA A 22 38.30 -39.72 -9.61
C ALA A 22 37.66 -38.87 -8.51
N ASP A 23 37.86 -37.55 -8.60
CA ASP A 23 37.11 -36.55 -7.84
C ASP A 23 35.61 -36.70 -8.10
N THR A 24 34.83 -36.97 -7.06
CA THR A 24 33.40 -36.62 -7.06
C THR A 24 33.23 -35.42 -6.16
N PHE A 25 33.39 -34.26 -6.78
CA PHE A 25 32.96 -32.96 -6.30
C PHE A 25 31.44 -33.03 -6.05
N VAL A 26 31.02 -33.39 -4.83
CA VAL A 26 29.63 -33.17 -4.43
C VAL A 26 29.51 -31.72 -4.01
N VAL A 27 29.21 -30.93 -5.03
CA VAL A 27 28.72 -29.55 -5.02
C VAL A 27 27.84 -29.31 -3.78
N SER A 28 28.34 -28.46 -2.89
CA SER A 28 27.50 -27.73 -1.95
C SER A 28 26.50 -26.88 -2.74
N ILE A 29 25.21 -27.21 -2.61
CA ILE A 29 24.12 -26.34 -3.08
C ILE A 29 24.13 -25.11 -2.16
N PRO A 30 24.53 -23.90 -2.63
CA PRO A 30 25.07 -22.87 -1.74
C PRO A 30 24.08 -21.71 -1.48
N ASP A 31 24.15 -21.14 -0.26
CA ASP A 31 23.81 -19.76 0.17
C ASP A 31 22.46 -19.08 -0.14
N ASP A 32 21.67 -19.53 -1.13
CA ASP A 32 20.48 -18.82 -1.61
C ASP A 32 19.26 -18.93 -0.67
N ALA A 33 19.14 -20.04 0.06
CA ALA A 33 18.00 -20.27 0.97
C ALA A 33 18.04 -19.33 2.20
N ASN A 34 19.25 -19.06 2.73
CA ASN A 34 19.43 -18.29 3.95
C ASN A 34 19.17 -16.78 3.71
N GLY A 35 19.56 -16.27 2.53
CA GLY A 35 19.29 -14.88 2.12
C GLY A 35 17.80 -14.58 1.95
N ASN A 36 17.07 -15.49 1.29
CA ASN A 36 15.63 -15.37 1.08
C ASN A 36 14.84 -15.43 2.40
N GLN A 37 15.24 -16.30 3.34
CA GLN A 37 14.63 -16.37 4.68
C GLN A 37 14.81 -15.09 5.48
N LEU A 38 16.03 -14.52 5.48
CA LEU A 38 16.31 -13.26 6.16
C LEU A 38 15.50 -12.10 5.56
N PHE A 39 15.39 -12.07 4.23
CA PHE A 39 14.62 -11.08 3.50
C PHE A 39 13.12 -11.17 3.82
N LEU A 40 12.56 -12.36 3.77
CA LEU A 40 11.16 -12.61 4.08
C LEU A 40 10.84 -12.28 5.54
N LYS A 41 11.75 -12.59 6.48
CA LYS A 41 11.63 -12.18 7.88
C LYS A 41 11.53 -10.67 8.03
N ARG A 42 12.32 -9.89 7.29
CA ARG A 42 12.26 -8.41 7.32
C ARG A 42 10.96 -7.87 6.73
N LEU A 43 10.49 -8.41 5.60
CA LEU A 43 9.19 -8.03 5.04
C LEU A 43 8.04 -8.37 5.97
N ASN A 44 8.11 -9.53 6.64
CA ASN A 44 7.11 -9.94 7.61
C ASN A 44 7.03 -8.95 8.78
N GLU A 45 8.17 -8.46 9.29
CA GLU A 45 8.16 -7.46 10.34
C GLU A 45 7.59 -6.10 9.91
N ILE A 46 7.69 -5.76 8.61
CA ILE A 46 7.15 -4.52 8.05
C ILE A 46 5.63 -4.62 7.85
N TYR A 47 5.14 -5.70 7.22
CA TYR A 47 3.72 -5.85 6.87
C TYR A 47 2.86 -6.50 7.94
N SER A 48 3.42 -7.38 8.79
CA SER A 48 2.63 -8.16 9.75
C SER A 48 1.83 -7.30 10.74
N PRO A 49 2.34 -6.18 11.29
CA PRO A 49 1.55 -5.32 12.16
C PRO A 49 0.29 -4.78 11.46
N ALA A 50 0.43 -4.31 10.22
CA ALA A 50 -0.69 -3.79 9.43
C ALA A 50 -1.71 -4.89 9.10
N LEU A 51 -1.25 -6.07 8.66
CA LEU A 51 -2.12 -7.20 8.31
C LEU A 51 -2.86 -7.76 9.54
N LYS A 52 -2.22 -7.78 10.72
CA LYS A 52 -2.86 -8.18 11.98
C LYS A 52 -3.98 -7.23 12.37
N LEU A 53 -3.76 -5.92 12.25
CA LEU A 53 -4.80 -4.93 12.53
C LEU A 53 -5.92 -4.99 11.49
N LEU A 54 -5.61 -5.10 10.19
CA LEU A 54 -6.63 -5.28 9.15
C LEU A 54 -7.49 -6.52 9.42
N LYS A 55 -6.90 -7.60 9.95
CA LYS A 55 -7.63 -8.80 10.36
C LYS A 55 -8.52 -8.56 11.57
N LEU A 56 -8.03 -7.82 12.55
CA LEU A 56 -8.79 -7.46 13.76
C LEU A 56 -10.03 -6.62 13.40
N PHE A 57 -9.90 -5.68 12.46
CA PHE A 57 -11.00 -4.84 11.99
C PHE A 57 -11.84 -5.48 10.87
N GLY A 58 -11.62 -6.77 10.56
CA GLY A 58 -12.43 -7.50 9.58
C GLY A 58 -12.22 -7.11 8.12
N ALA A 59 -11.18 -6.33 7.78
CA ALA A 59 -10.80 -6.00 6.41
C ALA A 59 -9.81 -7.01 5.79
N TYR A 60 -9.47 -8.09 6.50
CA TYR A 60 -8.55 -9.11 6.00
C TYR A 60 -8.84 -10.49 6.60
N TYR A 61 -9.07 -11.51 5.76
CA TYR A 61 -9.31 -12.90 6.22
C TYR A 61 -8.12 -13.85 6.04
N GLY A 62 -7.05 -13.41 5.37
CA GLY A 62 -5.90 -14.25 5.03
C GLY A 62 -4.98 -14.58 6.22
N GLN A 63 -3.86 -15.23 5.93
CA GLN A 63 -2.78 -15.44 6.89
C GLN A 63 -1.97 -14.16 7.10
N THR A 64 -1.64 -13.81 8.35
CA THR A 64 -0.94 -12.55 8.69
C THR A 64 0.57 -12.71 8.85
N ASN A 65 1.08 -13.94 8.65
CA ASN A 65 2.48 -14.28 8.75
C ASN A 65 3.00 -14.70 7.37
N LEU A 66 3.98 -13.96 6.86
CA LEU A 66 4.53 -14.21 5.53
C LEU A 66 5.40 -15.47 5.46
N LYS A 67 5.77 -16.09 6.60
CA LYS A 67 6.54 -17.36 6.66
C LYS A 67 5.91 -18.49 5.83
N HIS A 68 4.61 -18.40 5.57
CA HIS A 68 3.88 -19.28 4.68
C HIS A 68 4.40 -19.28 3.23
N LEU A 69 5.03 -18.22 2.74
CA LEU A 69 5.56 -18.20 1.37
C LEU A 69 6.67 -19.25 1.14
N GLU A 70 7.31 -19.74 2.21
CA GLU A 70 8.36 -20.76 2.20
C GLU A 70 7.83 -22.20 2.30
N CYS A 71 6.70 -22.42 2.98
CA CYS A 71 6.15 -23.75 3.23
C CYS A 71 4.66 -23.80 2.89
N THR A 72 4.28 -24.75 2.04
CA THR A 72 2.88 -25.16 1.84
C THR A 72 2.26 -25.54 3.19
N PRO A 73 1.23 -24.84 3.69
CA PRO A 73 0.73 -25.05 5.03
C PRO A 73 -0.45 -26.01 4.95
N THR A 74 -0.42 -26.98 5.82
CA THR A 74 -1.60 -27.74 6.22
C THR A 74 -2.40 -26.92 7.24
N SER A 75 -2.97 -25.78 6.83
CA SER A 75 -3.90 -25.06 7.70
C SER A 75 -5.29 -25.71 7.63
N PRO A 76 -5.95 -26.02 8.77
CA PRO A 76 -7.28 -26.62 8.76
C PRO A 76 -8.31 -25.67 8.12
N ARG A 77 -8.95 -26.16 7.06
CA ARG A 77 -9.91 -25.47 6.18
C ARG A 77 -11.03 -24.73 6.94
N GLY A 78 -11.40 -25.19 8.14
CA GLY A 78 -12.46 -24.61 8.98
C GLY A 78 -12.16 -23.20 9.52
N LYS A 79 -10.92 -22.85 9.86
CA LYS A 79 -10.58 -21.51 10.40
C LYS A 79 -10.72 -20.38 9.36
N GLN A 80 -10.66 -20.70 8.07
CA GLN A 80 -10.81 -19.70 7.00
C GLN A 80 -12.27 -19.32 6.75
N ILE A 81 -13.23 -20.21 7.02
CA ILE A 81 -14.66 -19.96 6.76
C ILE A 81 -15.21 -18.91 7.74
N PHE A 82 -14.96 -19.08 9.04
CA PHE A 82 -15.36 -18.09 10.07
C PHE A 82 -14.76 -16.70 9.81
N SER A 83 -13.49 -16.64 9.39
CA SER A 83 -12.84 -15.37 9.07
C SER A 83 -13.48 -14.69 7.86
N LYS A 84 -13.94 -15.45 6.85
CA LYS A 84 -14.64 -14.90 5.68
C LYS A 84 -16.03 -14.38 6.05
N ILE A 85 -16.77 -15.10 6.87
CA ILE A 85 -18.10 -14.67 7.36
C ILE A 85 -17.95 -13.37 8.16
N TYR A 86 -16.97 -13.30 9.06
CA TYR A 86 -16.68 -12.07 9.81
C TYR A 86 -16.34 -10.90 8.89
N CYS A 87 -15.46 -11.08 7.90
CA CYS A 87 -15.16 -10.04 6.93
C CYS A 87 -16.38 -9.61 6.10
N GLY A 88 -17.23 -10.55 5.70
CA GLY A 88 -18.48 -10.25 4.98
C GLY A 88 -19.45 -9.43 5.83
N LEU A 89 -19.59 -9.76 7.11
CA LEU A 89 -20.40 -9.01 8.07
C LEU A 89 -19.86 -7.58 8.26
N MET A 90 -18.54 -7.44 8.34
CA MET A 90 -17.88 -6.15 8.52
C MET A 90 -17.99 -5.27 7.27
N ILE A 91 -17.84 -5.81 6.05
CA ILE A 91 -18.17 -5.06 4.82
C ILE A 91 -19.64 -4.64 4.84
N SER A 92 -20.56 -5.57 5.17
CA SER A 92 -22.00 -5.30 5.15
C SER A 92 -22.35 -4.14 6.09
N LEU A 93 -21.69 -4.09 7.25
CA LEU A 93 -21.79 -2.98 8.20
C LEU A 93 -21.30 -1.64 7.58
N LEU A 94 -20.14 -1.63 6.91
CA LEU A 94 -19.62 -0.45 6.23
C LEU A 94 -20.53 0.00 5.06
N CYS A 95 -21.13 -0.95 4.35
CA CYS A 95 -22.10 -0.67 3.29
C CYS A 95 -23.40 -0.09 3.85
N LEU A 96 -23.88 -0.58 4.98
CA LEU A 96 -25.06 -0.04 5.67
C LEU A 96 -24.84 1.44 6.03
N ASP A 97 -23.68 1.80 6.55
CA ASP A 97 -23.32 3.21 6.80
C ASP A 97 -23.37 4.07 5.54
N CYS A 98 -22.92 3.53 4.40
CA CYS A 98 -22.98 4.23 3.13
C CYS A 98 -24.45 4.45 2.69
N VAL A 99 -25.32 3.45 2.87
CA VAL A 99 -26.75 3.57 2.57
C VAL A 99 -27.41 4.59 3.49
N MET A 100 -27.09 4.58 4.79
CA MET A 100 -27.58 5.58 5.74
C MET A 100 -27.15 6.99 5.31
N ALA A 101 -25.88 7.18 4.91
CA ALA A 101 -25.39 8.46 4.42
C ALA A 101 -26.13 8.94 3.16
N VAL A 102 -26.34 8.05 2.18
CA VAL A 102 -27.07 8.37 0.93
C VAL A 102 -28.51 8.75 1.22
N SER A 103 -29.20 7.98 2.07
CA SER A 103 -30.59 8.29 2.43
C SER A 103 -30.71 9.65 3.13
N GLY A 104 -29.73 10.02 3.96
CA GLY A 104 -29.66 11.30 4.61
C GLY A 104 -29.58 12.49 3.65
N ILE A 105 -29.06 12.31 2.42
CA ILE A 105 -29.08 13.36 1.40
C ILE A 105 -30.52 13.80 1.10
N PHE A 106 -31.44 12.85 0.99
CA PHE A 106 -32.83 13.12 0.60
C PHE A 106 -33.74 13.50 1.78
N THR A 107 -33.38 13.10 3.01
CA THR A 107 -34.28 13.23 4.17
C THR A 107 -33.90 14.34 5.15
N SER A 108 -32.66 14.84 5.11
CA SER A 108 -32.13 15.73 6.17
C SER A 108 -32.39 17.22 5.96
N GLY A 109 -32.56 17.66 4.71
CA GLY A 109 -32.50 19.08 4.33
C GLY A 109 -31.08 19.68 4.37
N ALA A 110 -30.05 18.91 4.74
CA ALA A 110 -28.63 19.30 4.77
C ALA A 110 -27.82 18.52 3.72
N GLU A 111 -28.24 18.64 2.47
CA GLU A 111 -27.79 17.81 1.34
C GLU A 111 -26.27 17.75 1.20
N PHE A 112 -25.59 18.89 1.27
CA PHE A 112 -24.13 18.98 1.11
C PHE A 112 -23.35 18.28 2.24
N VAL A 113 -23.84 18.29 3.47
CA VAL A 113 -23.19 17.61 4.61
C VAL A 113 -23.30 16.10 4.45
N PHE A 114 -24.48 15.60 4.08
CA PHE A 114 -24.69 14.19 3.83
C PHE A 114 -24.02 13.68 2.56
N LEU A 115 -23.86 14.54 1.56
CA LEU A 115 -23.04 14.24 0.37
C LEU A 115 -21.58 14.01 0.77
N MET A 116 -21.04 14.86 1.65
CA MET A 116 -19.68 14.68 2.19
C MET A 116 -19.56 13.38 2.98
N PHE A 117 -20.50 13.08 3.89
CA PHE A 117 -20.53 11.79 4.59
C PHE A 117 -20.61 10.60 3.64
N THR A 118 -21.40 10.70 2.58
CA THR A 118 -21.53 9.66 1.56
C THR A 118 -20.20 9.40 0.87
N LEU A 119 -19.47 10.43 0.44
CA LEU A 119 -18.17 10.28 -0.20
C LEU A 119 -17.14 9.59 0.71
N ILE A 120 -17.17 9.89 2.01
CA ILE A 120 -16.28 9.29 3.02
C ILE A 120 -16.61 7.82 3.25
N LYS A 121 -17.89 7.52 3.44
CA LYS A 121 -18.34 6.14 3.66
C LYS A 121 -18.09 5.28 2.44
N LEU A 122 -18.31 5.84 1.25
CA LEU A 122 -17.96 5.18 -0.01
C LEU A 122 -16.45 4.91 -0.11
N MET A 123 -15.59 5.88 0.27
CA MET A 123 -14.14 5.68 0.34
C MET A 123 -13.75 4.54 1.29
N ILE A 124 -14.34 4.49 2.48
CA ILE A 124 -14.10 3.43 3.47
C ILE A 124 -14.52 2.07 2.91
N VAL A 125 -15.68 1.99 2.25
CA VAL A 125 -16.17 0.78 1.59
C VAL A 125 -15.20 0.33 0.50
N ILE A 126 -14.73 1.24 -0.36
CA ILE A 126 -13.72 0.93 -1.40
C ILE A 126 -12.43 0.41 -0.76
N CYS A 127 -11.95 1.02 0.33
CA CYS A 127 -10.78 0.55 1.06
C CYS A 127 -10.98 -0.87 1.62
N GLY A 128 -12.15 -1.15 2.21
CA GLY A 128 -12.52 -2.46 2.74
C GLY A 128 -12.61 -3.53 1.66
N ILE A 129 -13.32 -3.25 0.56
CA ILE A 129 -13.47 -4.16 -0.58
C ILE A 129 -12.11 -4.43 -1.23
N THR A 130 -11.31 -3.39 -1.47
CA THR A 130 -9.97 -3.55 -2.08
C THR A 130 -9.06 -4.38 -1.18
N SER A 131 -9.09 -4.13 0.14
CA SER A 131 -8.36 -4.92 1.13
C SER A 131 -8.78 -6.39 1.10
N LEU A 132 -10.07 -6.66 0.97
CA LEU A 132 -10.62 -8.02 0.96
C LEU A 132 -10.48 -8.74 -0.39
N ALA A 133 -10.43 -8.02 -1.50
CA ALA A 133 -10.30 -8.61 -2.83
C ALA A 133 -8.85 -8.93 -3.20
N PHE A 134 -7.89 -8.05 -2.85
CA PHE A 134 -6.53 -8.12 -3.41
C PHE A 134 -5.43 -8.55 -2.43
N LEU A 135 -5.60 -8.30 -1.13
CA LEU A 135 -4.61 -8.67 -0.12
C LEU A 135 -4.66 -10.13 0.38
N PRO A 136 -5.82 -10.83 0.50
CA PRO A 136 -5.87 -12.06 1.30
C PRO A 136 -4.93 -13.14 0.75
N LEU A 137 -3.96 -13.52 1.58
CA LEU A 137 -3.10 -14.68 1.32
C LEU A 137 -3.91 -15.95 1.57
N THR A 138 -4.38 -16.58 0.49
CA THR A 138 -5.15 -17.83 0.55
C THR A 138 -4.36 -18.99 -0.04
N THR A 139 -4.62 -20.19 0.47
CA THR A 139 -3.96 -21.43 0.03
C THR A 139 -4.47 -21.96 -1.32
N THR A 140 -5.62 -21.46 -1.80
CA THR A 140 -6.32 -22.02 -2.97
C THR A 140 -6.13 -21.21 -4.25
N ARG A 141 -6.03 -19.89 -4.16
CA ARG A 141 -5.75 -19.00 -5.31
C ARG A 141 -4.72 -17.97 -4.89
N ARG A 142 -3.62 -17.87 -5.66
CA ARG A 142 -2.58 -16.86 -5.44
C ARG A 142 -3.19 -15.47 -5.56
N SER A 143 -3.09 -14.66 -4.51
CA SER A 143 -3.59 -13.27 -4.53
C SER A 143 -2.62 -12.36 -5.27
N ARG A 144 -3.09 -11.17 -5.68
CA ARG A 144 -2.24 -10.15 -6.31
C ARG A 144 -1.09 -9.75 -5.37
N PHE A 145 -1.38 -9.66 -4.07
CA PHE A 145 -0.37 -9.41 -3.05
C PHE A 145 0.67 -10.54 -2.93
N GLU A 146 0.24 -11.82 -3.01
CA GLU A 146 1.19 -12.94 -2.99
C GLU A 146 2.12 -12.92 -4.21
N GLN A 147 1.58 -12.63 -5.40
CA GLN A 147 2.36 -12.51 -6.63
C GLN A 147 3.38 -11.38 -6.53
N TYR A 148 2.96 -10.20 -6.04
CA TYR A 148 3.85 -9.07 -5.75
C TYR A 148 4.98 -9.47 -4.79
N LEU A 149 4.65 -10.10 -3.65
CA LEU A 149 5.66 -10.48 -2.66
C LEU A 149 6.67 -11.50 -3.21
N ARG A 150 6.21 -12.52 -3.95
CA ARG A 150 7.11 -13.52 -4.56
C ARG A 150 8.03 -12.89 -5.59
N SER A 151 7.50 -12.02 -6.44
CA SER A 151 8.30 -11.29 -7.44
C SER A 151 9.31 -10.37 -6.77
N LEU A 152 8.90 -9.68 -5.70
CA LEU A 152 9.79 -8.82 -4.90
C LEU A 152 10.94 -9.64 -4.30
N ILE A 153 10.64 -10.77 -3.62
CA ILE A 153 11.66 -11.65 -3.03
C ILE A 153 12.68 -12.11 -4.08
N THR A 154 12.19 -12.48 -5.26
CA THR A 154 13.05 -13.00 -6.34
C THR A 154 13.93 -11.92 -6.95
N ASN A 155 13.41 -10.70 -7.09
CA ASN A 155 14.03 -9.63 -7.89
C ASN A 155 14.80 -8.60 -7.06
N SER A 156 14.67 -8.57 -5.72
CA SER A 156 15.37 -7.59 -4.86
C SER A 156 16.50 -8.19 -4.01
N LYS A 157 17.19 -9.22 -4.53
CA LYS A 157 18.33 -9.85 -3.84
C LYS A 157 19.43 -8.81 -3.59
N GLY A 158 19.89 -8.67 -2.34
CA GLY A 158 20.99 -7.78 -1.95
C GLY A 158 20.61 -6.38 -1.42
N ILE A 159 19.32 -6.02 -1.36
CA ILE A 159 18.88 -4.69 -0.91
C ILE A 159 18.66 -4.65 0.62
N ASN A 160 19.20 -3.64 1.29
CA ASN A 160 19.11 -3.49 2.75
C ASN A 160 17.89 -2.67 3.20
N PHE A 161 16.81 -3.35 3.60
CA PHE A 161 15.57 -2.73 4.08
C PHE A 161 15.59 -2.22 5.52
N ASN A 162 16.75 -2.19 6.21
CA ASN A 162 16.81 -1.69 7.60
C ASN A 162 16.29 -0.25 7.73
N PHE A 163 16.54 0.59 6.72
CA PHE A 163 16.02 1.95 6.66
C PHE A 163 14.49 1.99 6.54
N VAL A 164 13.93 1.17 5.64
CA VAL A 164 12.48 1.03 5.45
C VAL A 164 11.82 0.50 6.72
N ARG A 165 12.43 -0.47 7.41
CA ARG A 165 11.96 -0.99 8.70
C ARG A 165 11.88 0.10 9.77
N LYS A 166 12.93 0.90 9.93
CA LYS A 166 12.96 2.00 10.91
C LYS A 166 11.88 3.05 10.60
N LYS A 167 11.69 3.38 9.33
CA LYS A 167 10.65 4.32 8.88
C LYS A 167 9.24 3.76 9.01
N SER A 168 9.04 2.48 8.69
CA SER A 168 7.77 1.77 8.85
C SER A 168 7.30 1.83 10.31
N ARG A 169 8.18 1.54 11.28
CA ARG A 169 7.85 1.65 12.71
C ARG A 169 7.42 3.06 13.11
N LYS A 170 8.16 4.09 12.67
CA LYS A 170 7.77 5.49 12.92
C LYS A 170 6.41 5.82 12.29
N GLY A 171 6.19 5.41 11.04
CA GLY A 171 4.91 5.61 10.34
C GLY A 171 3.75 4.92 11.05
N PHE A 172 3.96 3.70 11.54
CA PHE A 172 2.97 2.95 12.31
C PHE A 172 2.55 3.70 13.58
N ILE A 173 3.53 4.22 14.34
CA ILE A 173 3.27 5.02 15.54
C ILE A 173 2.46 6.28 15.18
N VAL A 174 2.83 6.98 14.10
CA VAL A 174 2.10 8.18 13.64
C VAL A 174 0.64 7.83 13.30
N ILE A 175 0.38 6.72 12.64
CA ILE A 175 -0.99 6.29 12.31
C ILE A 175 -1.80 5.94 13.56
N CYS A 176 -1.21 5.23 14.52
CA CYS A 176 -1.87 4.97 15.79
C CYS A 176 -2.19 6.27 16.53
N LEU A 177 -1.28 7.26 16.50
CA LEU A 177 -1.51 8.57 17.10
C LEU A 177 -2.57 9.38 16.36
N LEU A 178 -2.68 9.27 15.03
CA LEU A 178 -3.71 9.93 14.22
C LEU A 178 -5.09 9.28 14.36
N TYR A 179 -5.15 7.98 14.65
CA TYR A 179 -6.41 7.25 14.83
C TYR A 179 -7.23 7.77 16.02
N VAL A 180 -6.57 8.02 17.16
CA VAL A 180 -7.22 8.50 18.39
C VAL A 180 -8.01 9.80 18.18
N PRO A 181 -7.44 10.90 17.64
CA PRO A 181 -8.19 12.13 17.43
C PRO A 181 -9.28 11.99 16.37
N ILE A 182 -9.08 11.18 15.32
CA ILE A 182 -10.09 10.96 14.27
C ILE A 182 -11.33 10.29 14.86
N VAL A 183 -11.15 9.24 15.65
CA VAL A 183 -12.26 8.57 16.34
C VAL A 183 -12.89 9.48 17.38
N THR A 184 -12.08 10.18 18.17
CA THR A 184 -12.58 11.11 19.19
C THR A 184 -13.43 12.23 18.56
N PHE A 185 -12.97 12.82 17.46
CA PHE A 185 -13.71 13.84 16.73
C PHE A 185 -15.01 13.28 16.15
N ALA A 186 -14.99 12.08 15.57
CA ALA A 186 -16.19 11.44 15.03
C ALA A 186 -17.24 11.16 16.14
N VAL A 187 -16.81 10.66 17.30
CA VAL A 187 -17.71 10.35 18.42
C VAL A 187 -18.26 11.64 19.07
N ILE A 188 -17.41 12.63 19.31
CA ILE A 188 -17.85 13.93 19.87
C ILE A 188 -18.77 14.66 18.89
N GLY A 189 -18.49 14.59 17.58
CA GLY A 189 -19.34 15.17 16.54
C GLY A 189 -20.74 14.55 16.54
N ASP A 190 -20.84 13.23 16.62
CA ASP A 190 -22.12 12.52 16.70
C ASP A 190 -22.87 12.81 18.01
N GLN A 191 -22.17 12.92 19.15
CA GLN A 191 -22.81 13.08 20.45
C GLN A 191 -23.20 14.51 20.81
N LYS A 192 -22.34 15.49 20.49
CA LYS A 192 -22.50 16.88 20.93
C LYS A 192 -23.00 17.83 19.85
N LEU A 193 -22.77 17.51 18.58
CA LEU A 193 -23.09 18.39 17.45
C LEU A 193 -24.26 17.89 16.60
N ASP A 194 -24.83 16.73 16.95
CA ASP A 194 -25.89 16.03 16.20
C ASP A 194 -25.54 15.83 14.70
N LEU A 195 -24.23 15.77 14.41
CA LEU A 195 -23.67 15.52 13.08
C LEU A 195 -23.61 14.01 12.76
N GLY A 196 -24.54 13.24 13.36
CA GLY A 196 -24.59 11.80 13.26
C GLY A 196 -25.27 11.33 11.97
N LEU A 197 -24.85 10.17 11.45
CA LEU A 197 -25.51 9.51 10.31
C LEU A 197 -26.98 9.15 10.59
N THR A 198 -27.37 9.06 11.86
CA THR A 198 -28.70 8.66 12.29
C THR A 198 -29.57 9.82 12.76
N CYS A 199 -29.19 11.09 12.49
CA CYS A 199 -30.00 12.24 12.92
C CYS A 199 -31.33 12.36 12.15
N CYS A 200 -31.47 11.65 11.02
CA CYS A 200 -32.65 11.72 10.14
C CYS A 200 -33.51 10.46 10.21
N LYS A 201 -34.82 10.62 9.99
CA LYS A 201 -35.75 9.49 9.81
C LYS A 201 -35.40 8.73 8.51
N PRO A 202 -35.48 7.39 8.47
CA PRO A 202 -36.02 6.48 9.51
C PRO A 202 -35.00 6.05 10.59
N TRP A 203 -33.72 6.42 10.46
CA TRP A 203 -32.64 5.89 11.28
C TRP A 203 -32.61 6.39 12.71
N SER A 204 -33.24 7.54 12.97
CA SER A 204 -33.36 8.13 14.32
C SER A 204 -34.34 7.40 15.23
N GLU A 205 -35.18 6.50 14.70
CA GLU A 205 -36.24 5.84 15.47
C GLU A 205 -35.71 4.74 16.40
N TRP A 206 -34.63 4.05 16.01
CA TRP A 206 -34.07 2.96 16.80
C TRP A 206 -32.65 3.28 17.26
N PHE A 207 -32.46 3.32 18.58
CA PHE A 207 -31.16 3.58 19.22
C PHE A 207 -30.06 2.62 18.74
N GLY A 208 -30.41 1.40 18.35
CA GLY A 208 -29.48 0.43 17.80
C GLY A 208 -28.75 0.93 16.55
N PHE A 209 -29.39 1.70 15.66
CA PHE A 209 -28.73 2.25 14.48
C PHE A 209 -27.61 3.22 14.85
N ARG A 210 -27.78 4.02 15.91
CA ARG A 210 -26.75 4.95 16.37
C ARG A 210 -25.51 4.20 16.88
N VAL A 211 -25.71 3.13 17.64
CA VAL A 211 -24.62 2.27 18.14
C VAL A 211 -23.90 1.58 16.97
N ILE A 212 -24.66 1.07 16.00
CA ILE A 212 -24.14 0.42 14.79
C ILE A 212 -23.30 1.41 13.96
N ALA A 213 -23.82 2.62 13.71
CA ALA A 213 -23.13 3.67 12.95
C ALA A 213 -21.83 4.14 13.65
N GLN A 214 -21.85 4.28 14.98
CA GLN A 214 -20.65 4.62 15.75
C GLN A 214 -19.59 3.51 15.67
N LEU A 215 -19.98 2.26 15.90
CA LEU A 215 -19.08 1.11 15.82
C LEU A 215 -18.49 0.98 14.42
N SER A 216 -19.32 1.11 13.40
CA SER A 216 -18.92 1.10 11.99
C SER A 216 -17.97 2.25 11.65
N THR A 217 -18.16 3.44 12.23
CA THR A 217 -17.25 4.58 12.05
C THR A 217 -15.87 4.34 12.68
N ILE A 218 -15.83 3.74 13.88
CA ILE A 218 -14.58 3.34 14.55
C ILE A 218 -13.82 2.33 13.68
N ILE A 219 -14.51 1.27 13.25
CA ILE A 219 -13.93 0.23 12.39
C ILE A 219 -13.48 0.83 11.04
N GLY A 220 -14.36 1.60 10.40
CA GLY A 220 -14.14 2.16 9.07
C GLY A 220 -12.96 3.12 9.01
N SER A 221 -12.80 3.97 10.04
CA SER A 221 -11.64 4.86 10.15
C SER A 221 -10.33 4.08 10.30
N ALA A 222 -10.33 2.96 11.06
CA ALA A 222 -9.16 2.09 11.16
C ALA A 222 -8.83 1.43 9.81
N VAL A 223 -9.83 0.89 9.11
CA VAL A 223 -9.66 0.25 7.79
C VAL A 223 -9.09 1.23 6.77
N TRP A 224 -9.62 2.46 6.73
CA TRP A 224 -9.12 3.51 5.86
C TRP A 224 -7.66 3.88 6.15
N LEU A 225 -7.31 4.18 7.41
CA LEU A 225 -5.94 4.52 7.79
C LEU A 225 -4.95 3.38 7.49
N LEU A 226 -5.34 2.14 7.77
CA LEU A 226 -4.50 0.96 7.51
C LEU A 226 -4.31 0.72 6.01
N SER A 227 -5.33 0.97 5.19
CA SER A 227 -5.24 0.87 3.72
C SER A 227 -4.25 1.89 3.16
N MET A 228 -4.31 3.14 3.66
CA MET A 228 -3.36 4.20 3.26
C MET A 228 -1.95 3.91 3.77
N TYR A 229 -1.81 3.35 4.96
CA TYR A 229 -0.51 2.89 5.46
C TYR A 229 0.09 1.79 4.60
N PHE A 230 -0.73 0.83 4.17
CA PHE A 230 -0.29 -0.26 3.31
C PHE A 230 0.19 0.24 1.95
N PHE A 231 -0.52 1.22 1.36
CA PHE A 231 -0.06 1.94 0.18
C PHE A 231 1.31 2.61 0.42
N TYR A 232 1.44 3.38 1.51
CA TYR A 232 2.69 4.04 1.88
C TYR A 232 3.86 3.06 2.01
N LEU A 233 3.66 1.92 2.68
CA LEU A 233 4.69 0.89 2.86
C LEU A 233 5.15 0.32 1.52
N THR A 234 4.21 0.00 0.65
CA THR A 234 4.48 -0.58 -0.67
C THR A 234 5.28 0.39 -1.54
N CYS A 235 4.88 1.66 -1.60
CA CYS A 235 5.63 2.71 -2.30
C CYS A 235 7.05 2.88 -1.74
N ARG A 236 7.20 2.86 -0.41
CA ARG A 236 8.51 2.97 0.25
C ARG A 236 9.44 1.81 -0.09
N ILE A 237 8.92 0.58 -0.09
CA ILE A 237 9.69 -0.61 -0.47
C ILE A 237 10.16 -0.50 -1.92
N LEU A 238 9.26 -0.14 -2.84
CA LEU A 238 9.60 0.04 -4.25
C LEU A 238 10.68 1.11 -4.44
N VAL A 239 10.55 2.28 -3.80
CA VAL A 239 11.55 3.35 -3.88
C VAL A 239 12.92 2.87 -3.39
N GLU A 240 12.97 2.14 -2.27
CA GLU A 240 14.24 1.60 -1.77
C GLU A 240 14.86 0.57 -2.72
N CYS A 241 14.01 -0.21 -3.43
CA CYS A 241 14.51 -1.14 -4.44
C CYS A 241 15.20 -0.42 -5.59
N PHE A 242 14.56 0.62 -6.14
CA PHE A 242 15.15 1.42 -7.21
C PHE A 242 16.36 2.22 -6.72
N ASP A 243 16.36 2.74 -5.50
CA ASP A 243 17.52 3.43 -4.92
C ASP A 243 18.72 2.48 -4.73
N GLY A 244 18.48 1.23 -4.32
CA GLY A 244 19.50 0.20 -4.21
C GLY A 244 20.08 -0.20 -5.57
N LEU A 245 19.25 -0.28 -6.60
CA LEU A 245 19.69 -0.52 -7.97
C LEU A 245 20.46 0.68 -8.55
N TYR A 246 19.96 1.89 -8.32
CA TYR A 246 20.58 3.14 -8.77
C TYR A 246 22.00 3.29 -8.22
N LYS A 247 22.19 3.04 -6.92
CA LYS A 247 23.52 3.13 -6.27
C LYS A 247 24.52 2.16 -6.90
N ARG A 248 24.10 0.90 -7.12
CA ARG A 248 24.94 -0.11 -7.78
C ARG A 248 25.33 0.30 -9.20
N MET A 249 24.38 0.82 -9.96
CA MET A 249 24.62 1.30 -11.32
C MET A 249 25.56 2.51 -11.34
N SER A 250 25.40 3.46 -10.41
CA SER A 250 26.26 4.65 -10.32
C SER A 250 27.68 4.36 -9.85
N SER A 251 27.91 3.25 -9.15
CA SER A 251 29.23 2.85 -8.66
C SER A 251 30.03 2.02 -9.67
N LEU A 252 29.42 1.57 -10.77
CA LEU A 252 30.11 0.78 -11.77
C LEU A 252 30.94 1.66 -12.71
N PRO A 253 32.13 1.20 -13.13
CA PRO A 253 32.87 1.85 -14.20
C PRO A 253 32.01 1.93 -15.48
N PRO A 254 32.16 2.98 -16.30
CA PRO A 254 31.59 2.99 -17.63
C PRO A 254 32.18 1.79 -18.38
N LEU A 255 31.33 0.98 -19.03
CA LEU A 255 31.72 -0.21 -19.79
C LEU A 255 32.00 -1.50 -18.99
N SER A 256 31.37 -1.71 -17.83
CA SER A 256 31.42 -3.03 -17.16
C SER A 256 30.53 -4.08 -17.88
N ALA A 257 31.00 -5.33 -17.93
CA ALA A 257 30.24 -6.48 -18.44
C ALA A 257 28.90 -6.73 -17.70
N ASP A 258 28.68 -6.03 -16.59
CA ASP A 258 27.48 -6.10 -15.75
C ASP A 258 26.34 -5.18 -16.22
N PHE A 259 26.53 -4.37 -17.26
CA PHE A 259 25.46 -3.51 -17.77
C PHE A 259 24.20 -4.28 -18.25
N PRO A 260 24.31 -5.40 -19.00
CA PRO A 260 23.15 -6.21 -19.38
C PRO A 260 22.43 -6.84 -18.18
N SER A 261 23.17 -7.22 -17.13
CA SER A 261 22.58 -7.80 -15.92
C SER A 261 21.78 -6.77 -15.11
N LEU A 262 22.26 -5.52 -15.06
CA LEU A 262 21.52 -4.39 -14.47
C LEU A 262 20.28 -4.00 -15.27
N LYS A 263 20.35 -4.00 -16.61
CA LYS A 263 19.18 -3.78 -17.47
C LYS A 263 18.10 -4.83 -17.19
N MET A 264 18.49 -6.09 -17.06
CA MET A 264 17.58 -7.18 -16.71
C MET A 264 16.98 -6.99 -15.30
N GLU A 265 17.77 -6.55 -14.33
CA GLU A 265 17.30 -6.28 -12.97
C GLU A 265 16.30 -5.11 -12.93
N HIS A 266 16.55 -4.04 -13.70
CA HIS A 266 15.61 -2.94 -13.86
C HIS A 266 14.29 -3.41 -14.46
N HIS A 267 14.32 -4.21 -15.53
CA HIS A 267 13.11 -4.75 -16.17
C HIS A 267 12.29 -5.61 -15.20
N LYS A 268 12.96 -6.52 -14.48
CA LYS A 268 12.36 -7.34 -13.42
C LYS A 268 11.75 -6.51 -12.29
N LEU A 269 12.34 -5.36 -11.95
CA LEU A 269 11.79 -4.48 -10.93
C LEU A 269 10.59 -3.68 -11.47
N CYS A 270 10.56 -3.34 -12.76
CA CYS A 270 9.37 -2.80 -13.42
C CYS A 270 8.21 -3.81 -13.40
N GLU A 271 8.45 -5.11 -13.61
CA GLU A 271 7.41 -6.15 -13.45
C GLU A 271 6.85 -6.17 -12.02
N VAL A 272 7.71 -6.00 -11.00
CA VAL A 272 7.28 -5.90 -9.59
C VAL A 272 6.40 -4.66 -9.37
N VAL A 273 6.73 -3.53 -10.01
CA VAL A 273 5.91 -2.31 -9.97
C VAL A 273 4.56 -2.55 -10.64
N GLU A 274 4.51 -3.23 -11.78
CA GLU A 274 3.25 -3.54 -12.47
C GLU A 274 2.33 -4.43 -11.61
N LEU A 275 2.91 -5.41 -10.90
CA LEU A 275 2.16 -6.24 -9.95
C LEU A 275 1.64 -5.41 -8.75
N ALA A 276 2.45 -4.48 -8.25
CA ALA A 276 2.02 -3.55 -7.21
C ALA A 276 0.91 -2.62 -7.72
N ASP A 277 1.01 -2.16 -8.97
CA ASP A 277 0.01 -1.32 -9.60
C ASP A 277 -1.32 -2.05 -9.75
N LYS A 278 -1.31 -3.28 -10.26
CA LYS A 278 -2.52 -4.13 -10.33
C LYS A 278 -3.19 -4.33 -8.97
N MET A 279 -2.43 -4.28 -7.87
CA MET A 279 -2.98 -4.36 -6.51
C MET A 279 -3.53 -3.02 -6.01
N LEU A 280 -2.86 -1.90 -6.29
CA LEU A 280 -3.13 -0.59 -5.71
C LEU A 280 -4.01 0.30 -6.60
N ALA A 281 -4.08 0.05 -7.91
CA ALA A 281 -4.81 0.88 -8.87
C ALA A 281 -6.29 1.08 -8.51
N PRO A 282 -7.05 0.07 -8.03
CA PRO A 282 -8.43 0.29 -7.60
C PRO A 282 -8.55 1.20 -6.38
N LEU A 283 -7.61 1.09 -5.42
CA LEU A 283 -7.54 1.98 -4.26
C LEU A 283 -7.24 3.41 -4.70
N LEU A 284 -6.24 3.57 -5.57
CA LEU A 284 -5.80 4.87 -6.09
C LEU A 284 -6.90 5.55 -6.89
N LEU A 285 -7.64 4.80 -7.71
CA LEU A 285 -8.80 5.31 -8.42
C LEU A 285 -9.85 5.83 -7.45
N GLY A 286 -10.23 5.02 -6.44
CA GLY A 286 -11.20 5.44 -5.43
C GLY A 286 -10.77 6.72 -4.70
N VAL A 287 -9.52 6.76 -4.22
CA VAL A 287 -8.94 7.92 -3.54
C VAL A 287 -9.03 9.16 -4.43
N VAL A 288 -8.46 9.13 -5.64
CA VAL A 288 -8.43 10.32 -6.49
C VAL A 288 -9.84 10.74 -6.91
N ALA A 289 -10.69 9.78 -7.30
CA ALA A 289 -12.04 10.04 -7.78
C ALA A 289 -12.99 10.59 -6.71
N LEU A 290 -12.77 10.27 -5.42
CA LEU A 290 -13.65 10.74 -4.34
C LEU A 290 -13.07 11.90 -3.54
N TYR A 291 -11.74 12.00 -3.39
CA TYR A 291 -11.13 13.15 -2.69
C TYR A 291 -11.15 14.44 -3.53
N ILE A 292 -11.08 14.37 -4.87
CA ILE A 292 -11.20 15.58 -5.70
C ILE A 292 -12.59 16.23 -5.56
N PRO A 293 -13.72 15.51 -5.78
CA PRO A 293 -15.05 16.07 -5.55
C PRO A 293 -15.26 16.55 -4.12
N MET A 294 -14.74 15.81 -3.13
CA MET A 294 -14.81 16.17 -1.72
C MET A 294 -14.13 17.52 -1.44
N LEU A 295 -12.97 17.79 -2.04
CA LEU A 295 -12.31 19.09 -1.96
C LEU A 295 -13.13 20.20 -2.63
N CYS A 296 -13.69 19.92 -3.81
CA CYS A 296 -14.54 20.89 -4.50
C CYS A 296 -15.78 21.27 -3.68
N ILE A 297 -16.48 20.28 -3.10
CA ILE A 297 -17.66 20.52 -2.25
C ILE A 297 -17.28 21.27 -0.97
N SER A 298 -16.17 20.92 -0.31
CA SER A 298 -15.69 21.68 0.85
C SER A 298 -15.34 23.13 0.49
N PHE A 299 -14.68 23.38 -0.63
CA PHE A 299 -14.42 24.77 -1.05
C PHE A 299 -15.70 25.53 -1.36
N TYR A 300 -16.65 24.90 -2.03
CA TYR A 300 -17.98 25.46 -2.27
C TYR A 300 -18.67 25.86 -0.96
N ASN A 301 -18.70 24.93 0.02
CA ASN A 301 -19.31 25.17 1.32
C ASN A 301 -18.61 26.28 2.11
N SER A 302 -17.28 26.28 2.11
CA SER A 302 -16.47 27.29 2.81
C SER A 302 -16.64 28.72 2.25
N VAL A 303 -16.94 28.88 0.96
CA VAL A 303 -17.03 30.20 0.30
C VAL A 303 -18.45 30.73 0.21
N ILE A 304 -19.43 29.89 -0.15
CA ILE A 304 -20.81 30.33 -0.41
C ILE A 304 -21.68 30.31 0.85
N PHE A 305 -21.53 29.33 1.74
CA PHE A 305 -22.35 29.24 2.95
C PHE A 305 -21.82 30.06 4.13
N ARG A 306 -20.95 31.05 3.87
CA ARG A 306 -20.27 31.85 4.91
C ARG A 306 -21.22 32.71 5.76
N GLU A 307 -22.42 32.99 5.27
CA GLU A 307 -23.33 33.97 5.88
C GLU A 307 -24.27 33.37 6.94
N ASP A 308 -24.56 32.06 6.90
CA ASP A 308 -25.52 31.40 7.82
C ASP A 308 -24.93 30.26 8.67
N LEU A 309 -23.66 29.88 8.48
CA LEU A 309 -23.08 28.72 9.17
C LEU A 309 -22.55 29.07 10.58
N LYS A 310 -22.96 28.29 11.57
CA LYS A 310 -22.34 28.28 12.92
C LYS A 310 -20.83 28.07 12.78
N LEU A 311 -20.02 28.83 13.53
CA LEU A 311 -18.55 28.75 13.56
C LEU A 311 -18.00 27.31 13.66
N MET A 312 -18.72 26.42 14.35
CA MET A 312 -18.40 25.01 14.50
C MET A 312 -18.53 24.19 13.20
N ALA A 313 -19.52 24.48 12.36
CA ALA A 313 -19.72 23.80 11.08
C ALA A 313 -18.66 24.21 10.06
N LEU A 314 -18.27 25.49 10.07
CA LEU A 314 -17.16 26.00 9.26
C LEU A 314 -15.83 25.34 9.68
N ALA A 315 -15.58 25.23 10.99
CA ALA A 315 -14.39 24.55 11.51
C ALA A 315 -14.35 23.07 11.09
N ALA A 316 -15.49 22.38 11.11
CA ALA A 316 -15.60 21.00 10.67
C ALA A 316 -15.31 20.86 9.16
N ASP A 317 -15.89 21.71 8.31
CA ASP A 317 -15.67 21.68 6.86
C ASP A 317 -14.21 21.97 6.49
N ILE A 318 -13.59 22.99 7.10
CA ILE A 318 -12.17 23.30 6.90
C ILE A 318 -11.29 22.14 7.36
N SER A 319 -11.58 21.54 8.52
CA SER A 319 -10.83 20.38 9.00
C SER A 319 -10.90 19.21 8.02
N TRP A 320 -12.07 19.03 7.41
CA TRP A 320 -12.31 17.99 6.43
C TRP A 320 -11.53 18.23 5.13
N CYS A 321 -11.53 19.48 4.67
CA CYS A 321 -10.74 19.93 3.52
C CYS A 321 -9.24 19.65 3.72
N PHE A 322 -8.69 19.97 4.89
CA PHE A 322 -7.29 19.68 5.20
C PHE A 322 -6.97 18.18 5.20
N ILE A 323 -7.85 17.34 5.73
CA ILE A 323 -7.69 15.89 5.70
C ILE A 323 -7.68 15.40 4.25
N ALA A 324 -8.67 15.82 3.45
CA ALA A 324 -8.79 15.43 2.04
C ALA A 324 -7.55 15.84 1.23
N ALA A 325 -7.12 17.10 1.37
CA ALA A 325 -5.95 17.64 0.67
C ALA A 325 -4.67 16.92 1.09
N GLY A 326 -4.48 16.71 2.40
CA GLY A 326 -3.30 16.02 2.94
C GLY A 326 -3.20 14.58 2.45
N VAL A 327 -4.31 13.85 2.44
CA VAL A 327 -4.37 12.46 1.98
C VAL A 327 -4.06 12.37 0.49
N LEU A 328 -4.70 13.21 -0.32
CA LEU A 328 -4.46 13.26 -1.76
C LEU A 328 -2.99 13.64 -2.07
N ALA A 329 -2.44 14.63 -1.36
CA ALA A 329 -1.05 15.05 -1.51
C ALA A 329 -0.06 13.93 -1.16
N ILE A 330 -0.30 13.19 -0.08
CA ILE A 330 0.53 12.03 0.30
C ILE A 330 0.52 10.98 -0.82
N VAL A 331 -0.66 10.66 -1.35
CA VAL A 331 -0.82 9.65 -2.40
C VAL A 331 -0.10 10.05 -3.69
N LEU A 332 -0.33 11.29 -4.15
CA LEU A 332 0.33 11.84 -5.33
C LEU A 332 1.85 11.94 -5.14
N PHE A 333 2.31 12.39 -3.97
CA PHE A 333 3.73 12.50 -3.66
C PHE A 333 4.43 11.13 -3.71
N PHE A 334 3.91 10.12 -3.01
CA PHE A 334 4.54 8.80 -3.01
C PHE A 334 4.43 8.08 -4.37
N GLY A 335 3.30 8.21 -5.08
CA GLY A 335 3.17 7.68 -6.43
C GLY A 335 4.17 8.31 -7.40
N SER A 336 4.27 9.65 -7.38
CA SER A 336 5.21 10.41 -8.21
C SER A 336 6.67 10.06 -7.91
N LYS A 337 7.00 9.77 -6.64
CA LYS A 337 8.35 9.40 -6.22
C LYS A 337 8.77 8.02 -6.73
N VAL A 338 7.84 7.06 -6.79
CA VAL A 338 8.10 5.75 -7.44
C VAL A 338 8.39 5.97 -8.93
N SER A 339 7.54 6.74 -9.62
CA SER A 339 7.73 7.07 -11.04
C SER A 339 9.05 7.79 -11.30
N GLU A 340 9.41 8.80 -10.49
CA GLU A 340 10.69 9.51 -10.60
C GLU A 340 11.88 8.56 -10.48
N LYS A 341 11.84 7.60 -9.54
CA LYS A 341 12.93 6.67 -9.33
C LYS A 341 13.10 5.68 -10.48
N ILE A 342 12.00 5.25 -11.10
CA ILE A 342 12.02 4.44 -12.32
C ILE A 342 12.71 5.22 -13.45
N HIS A 343 12.33 6.48 -13.66
CA HIS A 343 12.87 7.29 -14.77
C HIS A 343 14.27 7.86 -14.50
N SER A 344 14.74 7.87 -13.24
CA SER A 344 16.07 8.38 -12.88
C SER A 344 17.22 7.64 -13.57
N PHE A 345 16.99 6.40 -14.00
CA PHE A 345 17.93 5.59 -14.78
C PHE A 345 18.20 6.17 -16.17
N GLN A 346 17.23 6.86 -16.78
CA GLN A 346 17.42 7.55 -18.07
C GLN A 346 18.53 8.59 -17.98
N LYS A 347 18.62 9.32 -16.86
CA LYS A 347 19.64 10.36 -16.67
C LYS A 347 21.05 9.77 -16.61
N ILE A 348 21.22 8.62 -15.94
CA ILE A 348 22.53 7.93 -15.89
C ILE A 348 22.91 7.47 -17.30
N LEU A 349 21.98 6.86 -18.03
CA LEU A 349 22.22 6.34 -19.38
C LEU A 349 22.62 7.44 -20.37
N GLN A 350 22.06 8.64 -20.24
CA GLN A 350 22.43 9.80 -21.06
C GLN A 350 23.83 10.34 -20.75
N THR A 351 24.35 10.11 -19.53
CA THR A 351 25.66 10.61 -19.09
C THR A 351 26.80 9.59 -19.25
N LEU A 352 26.50 8.35 -19.63
CA LEU A 352 27.52 7.33 -19.85
C LEU A 352 28.24 7.60 -21.20
N PRO A 353 29.58 7.66 -21.24
CA PRO A 353 30.31 7.70 -22.50
C PRO A 353 30.16 6.34 -23.18
N VAL A 354 29.42 6.27 -24.28
CA VAL A 354 29.16 5.03 -25.01
C VAL A 354 30.11 4.92 -26.20
N SER A 355 30.69 3.74 -26.43
CA SER A 355 31.45 3.47 -27.67
C SER A 355 30.47 3.28 -28.84
N THR A 356 30.87 3.66 -30.05
CA THR A 356 30.05 3.60 -31.28
C THR A 356 29.47 2.21 -31.60
N ALA A 357 30.01 1.12 -31.03
CA ALA A 357 29.50 -0.24 -31.20
C ALA A 357 28.38 -0.62 -30.18
N GLU A 358 28.30 0.06 -29.05
CA GLU A 358 27.29 -0.19 -28.00
C GLU A 358 26.23 0.91 -27.90
N GLU A 359 26.42 2.03 -28.61
CA GLU A 359 25.44 3.11 -28.74
C GLU A 359 24.07 2.58 -29.15
N ALA A 360 24.01 1.67 -30.12
CA ALA A 360 22.73 1.10 -30.56
C ALA A 360 22.00 0.33 -29.44
N LYS A 361 22.72 -0.37 -28.54
CA LYS A 361 22.12 -1.14 -27.43
C LYS A 361 21.67 -0.24 -26.29
N VAL A 362 22.45 0.80 -25.99
CA VAL A 362 22.11 1.82 -24.99
C VAL A 362 20.94 2.67 -25.50
N LEU A 363 20.95 3.07 -26.76
CA LEU A 363 19.88 3.81 -27.42
C LEU A 363 18.59 2.98 -27.48
N LEU A 364 18.67 1.68 -27.80
CA LEU A 364 17.51 0.77 -27.75
C LEU A 364 16.95 0.63 -26.33
N PHE A 365 17.80 0.62 -25.30
CA PHE A 365 17.34 0.61 -23.92
C PHE A 365 16.74 1.96 -23.49
N LEU A 366 17.31 3.06 -23.95
CA LEU A 366 16.81 4.40 -23.70
C LEU A 366 15.45 4.63 -24.39
N LEU A 367 15.26 4.06 -25.59
CA LEU A 367 13.98 4.00 -26.29
C LEU A 367 12.95 3.12 -25.54
N ASP A 368 13.34 1.95 -25.02
CA ASP A 368 12.47 1.11 -24.18
C ASP A 368 12.10 1.77 -22.84
N LEU A 369 12.98 2.63 -22.32
CA LEU A 369 12.70 3.47 -21.15
C LEU A 369 11.85 4.71 -21.49
N GLN A 370 11.89 5.20 -22.72
CA GLN A 370 11.06 6.30 -23.25
C GLN A 370 9.70 5.83 -23.76
N GLY A 371 9.44 4.52 -23.75
CA GLY A 371 8.16 3.92 -24.10
C GLY A 371 7.04 4.27 -23.11
N GLU A 372 6.12 3.34 -22.86
CA GLU A 372 4.98 3.60 -21.98
C GLU A 372 5.41 4.02 -20.57
N PRO A 373 4.75 5.04 -19.96
CA PRO A 373 5.11 5.52 -18.64
C PRO A 373 4.99 4.41 -17.60
N LYS A 374 6.10 3.99 -17.00
CA LYS A 374 6.13 2.95 -15.97
C LYS A 374 5.97 3.58 -14.58
N GLY A 375 4.97 3.15 -13.82
CA GLY A 375 4.68 3.67 -12.48
C GLY A 375 3.38 3.13 -11.90
N LEU A 376 2.94 3.74 -10.80
CA LEU A 376 1.62 3.46 -10.23
C LEU A 376 0.57 4.28 -10.96
N SER A 377 -0.55 3.66 -11.32
CA SER A 377 -1.64 4.20 -12.11
C SER A 377 -2.89 4.44 -11.26
N ILE A 378 -3.67 5.43 -11.67
CA ILE A 378 -5.00 5.72 -11.13
C ILE A 378 -5.99 4.86 -11.93
N GLY A 379 -6.23 3.63 -11.45
CA GLY A 379 -7.18 2.71 -12.10
C GLY A 379 -6.83 2.27 -13.52
N GLY A 380 -5.55 2.33 -13.91
CA GLY A 380 -5.11 2.07 -15.29
C GLY A 380 -5.34 3.23 -16.27
N LEU A 381 -5.86 4.38 -15.81
CA LEU A 381 -6.16 5.52 -16.67
C LEU A 381 -4.96 6.47 -16.82
N LEU A 382 -4.29 6.76 -15.71
CA LEU A 382 -3.23 7.77 -15.66
C LEU A 382 -2.14 7.37 -14.67
N VAL A 383 -0.87 7.43 -15.11
CA VAL A 383 0.28 7.17 -14.24
C VAL A 383 0.57 8.39 -13.35
N ILE A 384 0.79 8.13 -12.06
CA ILE A 384 1.14 9.16 -11.08
C ILE A 384 2.61 9.54 -11.28
N SER A 385 2.83 10.66 -11.96
CA SER A 385 4.11 11.30 -12.21
C SER A 385 4.13 12.68 -11.53
N LYS A 386 5.27 13.37 -11.56
CA LYS A 386 5.35 14.75 -11.06
C LYS A 386 4.45 15.70 -11.84
N SER A 387 4.36 15.54 -13.16
CA SER A 387 3.52 16.39 -14.00
C SER A 387 2.04 16.17 -13.72
N THR A 388 1.59 14.92 -13.58
CA THR A 388 0.18 14.63 -13.26
C THR A 388 -0.18 15.08 -11.84
N SER A 389 0.73 14.93 -10.89
CA SER A 389 0.54 15.45 -9.52
C SER A 389 0.42 16.98 -9.50
N LEU A 390 1.26 17.68 -10.26
CA LEU A 390 1.21 19.14 -10.39
C LEU A 390 -0.05 19.60 -11.12
N ALA A 391 -0.49 18.88 -12.15
CA ALA A 391 -1.72 19.17 -12.87
C ALA A 391 -2.94 19.04 -11.94
N ILE A 392 -3.04 17.97 -11.14
CA ILE A 392 -4.13 17.80 -10.17
C ILE A 392 -4.11 18.92 -9.12
N ALA A 393 -2.94 19.25 -8.56
CA ALA A 393 -2.82 20.36 -7.63
C ALA A 393 -3.23 21.71 -8.27
N GLY A 394 -2.78 21.96 -9.51
CA GLY A 394 -3.15 23.14 -10.29
C GLY A 394 -4.64 23.24 -10.51
N MET A 395 -5.31 22.14 -10.92
CA MET A 395 -6.76 22.10 -11.11
C MET A 395 -7.52 22.45 -9.83
N ILE A 396 -7.08 21.92 -8.68
CA ILE A 396 -7.71 22.18 -7.36
C ILE A 396 -7.57 23.66 -7.00
N VAL A 397 -6.38 24.25 -7.18
CA VAL A 397 -6.13 25.67 -6.89
C VAL A 397 -6.91 26.57 -7.86
N SER A 398 -6.91 26.27 -9.16
CA SER A 398 -7.65 27.02 -10.16
C SER A 398 -9.15 27.00 -9.88
N TYR A 399 -9.72 25.84 -9.52
CA TYR A 399 -11.13 25.75 -9.11
C TYR A 399 -11.43 26.66 -7.92
N PHE A 400 -10.59 26.64 -6.89
CA PHE A 400 -10.73 27.50 -5.72
C PHE A 400 -10.64 28.99 -6.08
N THR A 401 -9.69 29.39 -6.93
CA THR A 401 -9.54 30.78 -7.39
C THR A 401 -10.77 31.24 -8.18
N VAL A 402 -11.29 30.40 -9.10
CA VAL A 402 -12.50 30.72 -9.86
C VAL A 402 -13.68 30.90 -8.91
N LEU A 403 -13.85 30.01 -7.94
CA LEU A 403 -14.92 30.07 -6.96
C LEU A 403 -14.87 31.37 -6.13
N LEU A 404 -13.68 31.85 -5.77
CA LEU A 404 -13.50 33.14 -5.08
C LEU A 404 -13.82 34.36 -5.96
N SER A 405 -13.73 34.22 -7.28
CA SER A 405 -13.97 35.30 -8.24
C SER A 405 -15.44 35.45 -8.67
N LEU A 406 -16.29 34.48 -8.30
CA LEU A 406 -17.71 34.54 -8.63
C LEU A 406 -18.40 35.68 -7.85
N PRO A 407 -19.26 36.49 -8.51
CA PRO A 407 -20.06 37.50 -7.82
C PRO A 407 -20.97 36.81 -6.80
N ARG A 408 -21.04 37.37 -5.58
CA ARG A 408 -21.85 36.85 -4.48
C ARG A 408 -23.31 37.24 -4.63
#